data_AF-A0AA37IJ48-F1
#
_entry.id   AF-A0AA37IJ48-F1
#
_cell.length_a   1.000
_cell.length_b   1.000
_cell.length_c   1.000
_cell.angle_alpha   90.00
_cell.angle_beta   90.00
_cell.angle_gamma   90.00
#
_symmetry.space_group_name_H-M   'P 1'
#
loop_
_entity.id
_entity.type
_entity.pdbx_description
1 polymer ?
#
loop_
_entity_poly.entity_id
_entity_poly.type
_entity_poly.pdbx_seq_one_letter_code
_entity_poly.pdbx_strand_id
1 'polypeptide(L)'
;MGRRVSAQHRHVPLGRLADARLRDLKAKLHAALEPLAAAKVRRDGCNVFEARAKAMKWLAAEIGANAEKCSIHTLDAGQCERATAVVERFQRARTVSPSEPAWEDR
;
A
#
# COMPACT_ATOMS: atom_id res chain seq x y z
N MET A 1 -15.57 -21.04 -14.72
CA MET A 1 -14.82 -19.85 -14.25
C MET A 1 -14.41 -20.07 -12.80
N GLY A 2 -13.10 -20.21 -12.54
CA GLY A 2 -12.55 -20.73 -11.28
C GLY A 2 -12.75 -19.81 -10.06
N ARG A 3 -13.27 -20.39 -8.97
CA ARG A 3 -13.29 -19.79 -7.64
C ARG A 3 -11.85 -19.59 -7.16
N ARG A 4 -11.40 -18.35 -7.04
CA ARG A 4 -10.17 -18.03 -6.30
C ARG A 4 -10.46 -18.21 -4.81
N VAL A 5 -9.99 -19.33 -4.26
CA VAL A 5 -9.96 -19.57 -2.82
C VAL A 5 -8.82 -18.72 -2.26
N SER A 6 -9.13 -17.52 -1.76
CA SER A 6 -8.20 -16.77 -0.94
C SER A 6 -8.08 -17.49 0.39
N ALA A 7 -6.98 -18.22 0.58
CA ALA A 7 -6.65 -18.90 1.82
C ALA A 7 -6.66 -17.88 2.97
N GLN A 8 -7.63 -18.02 3.87
CA GLN A 8 -7.64 -17.29 5.14
C GLN A 8 -6.54 -17.90 6.01
N HIS A 9 -5.44 -17.17 6.16
CA HIS A 9 -4.33 -17.53 7.03
C HIS A 9 -4.87 -17.80 8.44
N ARG A 10 -4.55 -18.98 8.98
CA ARG A 10 -4.81 -19.31 10.39
C ARG A 10 -3.95 -18.37 11.25
N HIS A 11 -4.57 -17.31 11.75
CA HIS A 11 -4.01 -16.40 12.74
C HIS A 11 -3.73 -17.17 14.03
N VAL A 12 -2.53 -17.74 14.14
CA VAL A 12 -1.97 -18.07 15.45
C VAL A 12 -1.48 -16.73 16.03
N PRO A 13 -2.04 -16.23 17.15
CA PRO A 13 -1.53 -15.03 17.78
C PRO A 13 -0.16 -15.35 18.38
N LEU A 14 0.89 -15.01 17.63
CA LEU A 14 2.23 -14.90 18.17
C LEU A 14 2.12 -13.81 19.26
N GLY A 15 2.24 -14.16 20.54
CA GLY A 15 1.85 -13.30 21.66
C GLY A 15 2.45 -11.88 21.62
N ARG A 16 1.87 -10.95 22.41
CA ARG A 16 2.19 -9.52 22.70
C ARG A 16 3.25 -8.79 21.84
N LEU A 17 4.42 -9.37 21.61
CA LEU A 17 5.44 -8.90 20.66
C LEU A 17 4.93 -8.84 19.21
N ALA A 18 4.14 -9.81 18.74
CA ALA A 18 3.61 -9.74 17.37
C ALA A 18 2.53 -8.67 17.23
N ASP A 19 1.77 -8.38 18.28
CA ASP A 19 0.88 -7.22 18.31
C ASP A 19 1.66 -5.91 18.17
N ALA A 20 2.80 -5.77 18.86
CA ALA A 20 3.65 -4.59 18.74
C ALA A 20 4.24 -4.44 17.32
N ARG A 21 4.79 -5.52 16.75
CA ARG A 21 5.29 -5.53 15.37
C ARG A 21 4.19 -5.24 14.36
N LEU A 22 3.00 -5.83 14.53
CA LEU A 22 1.86 -5.60 13.63
C LEU A 22 1.40 -4.14 13.67
N ARG A 23 1.36 -3.51 14.85
CA ARG A 23 1.03 -2.10 14.98
C ARG A 23 2.06 -1.20 14.29
N ASP A 24 3.35 -1.49 14.48
CA ASP A 24 4.44 -0.76 13.81
C ASP A 24 4.37 -0.90 12.30
N LEU A 25 4.16 -2.11 11.79
CA LEU A 25 3.98 -2.37 10.36
C LEU A 25 2.76 -1.62 9.78
N LYS A 26 1.64 -1.59 10.51
CA LYS A 26 0.45 -0.82 10.12
C LYS A 26 0.74 0.68 10.10
N ALA A 27 1.43 1.22 11.11
CA ALA A 27 1.80 2.63 11.15
C ALA A 27 2.72 3.02 9.99
N LYS A 28 3.75 2.20 9.72
CA LYS A 28 4.67 2.38 8.57
C LYS A 28 3.93 2.33 7.24
N LEU A 29 3.04 1.36 7.05
CA LEU A 29 2.23 1.26 5.84
C LEU A 29 1.35 2.50 5.65
N HIS A 30 0.70 2.98 6.71
CA HIS A 30 -0.09 4.20 6.67
C HIS A 30 0.76 5.40 6.24
N ALA A 31 1.92 5.60 6.89
CA ALA A 31 2.85 6.69 6.57
C ALA A 31 3.36 6.61 5.12
N ALA A 32 3.60 5.41 4.59
CA ALA A 32 4.03 5.20 3.21
C ALA A 32 2.91 5.47 2.18
N LEU A 33 1.64 5.35 2.57
CA LEU A 33 0.48 5.66 1.72
C LEU A 33 0.15 7.17 1.69
N GLU A 34 0.51 7.93 2.72
CA GLU A 34 0.30 9.38 2.75
C GLU A 34 0.88 10.15 1.54
N PRO A 35 2.15 9.95 1.12
CA PRO A 35 2.67 10.64 -0.06
C PRO A 35 1.96 10.22 -1.35
N LEU A 36 1.45 8.99 -1.42
CA LEU A 36 0.66 8.51 -2.55
C LEU A 36 -0.70 9.20 -2.60
N ALA A 37 -1.38 9.29 -1.46
CA ALA A 37 -2.63 10.00 -1.33
C ALA A 37 -2.46 11.49 -1.63
N ALA A 38 -1.46 12.16 -1.05
CA ALA A 38 -1.17 13.57 -1.29
C ALA A 38 -0.87 13.85 -2.77
N ALA A 39 -0.06 13.02 -3.43
CA ALA A 39 0.19 13.14 -4.86
C ALA A 39 -1.09 12.98 -5.68
N LYS A 40 -1.99 12.08 -5.26
CA LYS A 40 -3.26 11.84 -5.94
C LYS A 40 -4.25 12.99 -5.74
N VAL A 41 -4.31 13.58 -4.54
CA VAL A 41 -5.06 14.82 -4.28
C VAL A 41 -4.57 15.93 -5.21
N ARG A 42 -3.26 16.13 -5.30
CA ARG A 42 -2.66 17.15 -6.18
C ARG A 42 -2.95 16.93 -7.66
N ARG A 43 -2.97 15.67 -8.12
CA ARG A 43 -3.14 15.31 -9.53
C ARG A 43 -4.61 15.27 -9.96
N ASP A 44 -5.47 14.68 -9.13
CA ASP A 44 -6.87 14.38 -9.48
C ASP A 44 -7.85 15.36 -8.84
N GLY A 45 -7.39 16.26 -7.96
CA GLY A 45 -8.24 17.23 -7.25
C GLY A 45 -9.22 16.62 -6.23
N CYS A 46 -9.11 15.32 -5.95
CA CYS A 46 -10.02 14.63 -5.02
C CYS A 46 -9.65 14.90 -3.55
N ASN A 47 -10.60 14.68 -2.63
CA ASN A 47 -10.35 14.80 -1.20
C ASN A 47 -9.35 13.74 -0.70
N VAL A 48 -8.61 14.05 0.37
CA VAL A 48 -7.61 13.16 0.98
C VAL A 48 -8.19 11.80 1.38
N PHE A 49 -9.43 11.76 1.88
CA PHE A 49 -10.11 10.51 2.22
C PHE A 49 -10.34 9.61 1.01
N GLU A 50 -10.76 10.20 -0.11
CA GLU A 50 -10.97 9.48 -1.35
C GLU A 50 -9.63 8.99 -1.93
N ALA A 51 -8.60 9.84 -1.89
CA ALA A 51 -7.25 9.47 -2.30
C ALA A 51 -6.69 8.29 -1.50
N ARG A 52 -6.87 8.30 -0.17
CA ARG A 52 -6.50 7.20 0.73
C ARG A 52 -7.28 5.92 0.43
N ALA A 53 -8.60 6.02 0.26
CA ALA A 53 -9.44 4.86 -0.07
C ALA A 53 -9.02 4.24 -1.40
N LYS A 54 -8.70 5.06 -2.41
CA LYS A 54 -8.17 4.59 -3.70
C LYS A 54 -6.79 3.94 -3.55
N ALA A 55 -5.91 4.51 -2.73
CA ALA A 55 -4.59 3.94 -2.46
C ALA A 55 -4.69 2.57 -1.78
N MET A 56 -5.59 2.41 -0.79
CA MET A 56 -5.85 1.14 -0.13
C MET A 56 -6.48 0.10 -1.09
N LYS A 57 -7.41 0.51 -1.94
CA LYS A 57 -8.01 -0.38 -2.96
C LYS A 57 -6.97 -0.89 -3.96
N TRP A 58 -6.09 -0.01 -4.43
CA TRP A 58 -4.98 -0.40 -5.29
C TRP A 58 -4.05 -1.38 -4.59
N LEU A 59 -3.62 -1.04 -3.37
CA LEU A 59 -2.74 -1.90 -2.57
C LEU A 59 -3.35 -3.29 -2.33
N ALA A 60 -4.65 -3.35 -2.03
CA ALA A 60 -5.37 -4.60 -1.87
C ALA A 60 -5.31 -5.47 -3.13
N ALA A 61 -5.47 -4.87 -4.31
CA ALA A 61 -5.36 -5.59 -5.58
C ALA A 61 -3.95 -6.14 -5.80
N GLU A 62 -2.90 -5.36 -5.48
CA GLU A 62 -1.50 -5.77 -5.61
C GLU A 62 -1.15 -6.96 -4.70
N ILE A 63 -1.66 -6.99 -3.47
CA ILE A 63 -1.40 -8.09 -2.52
C ILE A 63 -2.39 -9.27 -2.67
N GLY A 64 -3.32 -9.21 -3.63
CA GLY A 64 -4.35 -10.23 -3.85
C GLY A 64 -5.43 -10.30 -2.76
N ALA A 65 -5.63 -9.23 -2.01
CA ALA A 65 -6.70 -9.09 -1.02
C ALA A 65 -7.98 -8.55 -1.65
N ASN A 66 -9.12 -8.75 -0.98
CA ASN A 66 -10.39 -8.21 -1.43
C ASN A 66 -10.43 -6.68 -1.22
N ALA A 67 -10.39 -5.90 -2.30
CA ALA A 67 -10.33 -4.44 -2.25
C ALA A 67 -11.53 -3.75 -1.55
N GLU A 68 -12.69 -4.40 -1.46
CA GLU A 68 -13.86 -3.85 -0.77
C GLU A 68 -13.79 -4.06 0.75
N LYS A 69 -13.12 -5.13 1.19
CA LYS A 69 -12.98 -5.48 2.61
C LYS A 69 -11.60 -5.15 3.18
N CYS A 70 -10.65 -4.79 2.32
CA CYS A 70 -9.27 -4.53 2.70
C CYS A 70 -9.17 -3.17 3.40
N SER A 71 -8.91 -3.21 4.69
CA SER A 71 -8.58 -2.04 5.51
C SER A 71 -7.28 -2.32 6.26
N ILE A 72 -6.56 -1.27 6.64
CA ILE A 72 -5.30 -1.43 7.38
C ILE A 72 -5.48 -2.22 8.68
N HIS A 73 -6.67 -2.12 9.30
CA HIS A 73 -7.03 -2.85 10.51
C HIS A 73 -7.17 -4.36 10.28
N THR A 74 -7.65 -4.78 9.10
CA THR A 74 -7.89 -6.18 8.75
C THR A 74 -6.65 -6.92 8.25
N LEU A 75 -5.53 -6.21 8.04
CA LEU A 75 -4.29 -6.82 7.57
C LEU A 75 -3.56 -7.59 8.68
N ASP A 76 -3.02 -8.75 8.30
CA ASP A 76 -2.05 -9.52 9.09
C ASP A 76 -0.61 -9.06 8.84
N ALA A 77 0.34 -9.54 9.67
CA ALA A 77 1.74 -9.11 9.59
C ALA A 77 2.37 -9.41 8.22
N GLY A 78 2.11 -10.59 7.66
CA GLY A 78 2.62 -10.97 6.35
C GLY A 78 1.99 -10.16 5.21
N GLN A 79 0.69 -9.84 5.32
CA GLN A 79 0.05 -8.89 4.40
C GLN A 79 0.62 -7.49 4.50
N CYS A 80 0.88 -6.98 5.71
CA CYS A 80 1.52 -5.67 5.91
C CYS A 80 2.93 -5.64 5.30
N GLU A 81 3.73 -6.67 5.48
CA GLU A 81 5.08 -6.75 4.89
C GLU A 81 5.03 -6.74 3.36
N ARG A 82 4.16 -7.54 2.74
CA ARG A 82 3.96 -7.52 1.27
C ARG A 82 3.47 -6.16 0.78
N ALA A 83 2.52 -5.57 1.49
CA ALA A 83 1.98 -4.26 1.17
C ALA A 83 3.05 -3.16 1.20
N THR A 84 3.89 -3.15 2.24
CA THR A 84 4.99 -2.18 2.34
C THR A 84 5.97 -2.35 1.18
N ALA A 85 6.36 -3.58 0.83
CA ALA A 85 7.26 -3.82 -0.30
C ALA A 85 6.68 -3.33 -1.65
N VAL A 86 5.37 -3.50 -1.86
CA VAL A 86 4.67 -2.96 -3.05
C VAL A 86 4.74 -1.43 -3.08
N VAL A 87 4.43 -0.77 -1.96
CA VAL A 87 4.45 0.69 -1.86
C VAL A 87 5.87 1.24 -2.08
N GLU A 88 6.88 0.65 -1.45
CA GLU A 88 8.27 1.06 -1.62
C GLU A 88 8.74 0.89 -3.07
N ARG A 89 8.42 -0.24 -3.71
CA ARG A 89 8.72 -0.47 -5.12
C ARG A 89 8.06 0.58 -6.01
N PHE A 90 6.79 0.89 -5.75
CA PHE A 90 6.05 1.88 -6.52
C PHE A 90 6.62 3.29 -6.33
N GLN A 91 7.00 3.66 -5.11
CA GLN A 91 7.65 4.95 -4.84
C GLN A 91 9.00 5.04 -5.56
N ARG A 92 9.83 4.00 -5.50
CA ARG A 92 11.12 3.94 -6.24
C ARG A 92 10.90 4.08 -7.75
N ALA A 93 9.92 3.37 -8.31
CA ALA A 93 9.59 3.49 -9.73
C ALA A 93 9.16 4.92 -10.11
N ARG A 94 8.49 5.65 -9.21
CA ARG A 94 8.12 7.05 -9.43
C ARG A 94 9.24 8.05 -9.27
N THR A 95 10.20 7.80 -8.38
CA THR A 95 11.40 8.64 -8.25
C THR A 95 12.37 8.43 -9.40
N VAL A 96 12.35 7.25 -10.03
CA VAL A 96 13.10 6.94 -11.27
C VAL A 96 12.25 7.27 -12.50
N SER A 97 11.43 8.32 -12.44
CA SER A 97 11.00 8.98 -13.68
C SER A 97 12.20 9.77 -14.19
N PRO A 98 12.68 9.55 -15.43
CA PRO A 98 13.77 10.34 -15.97
C PRO A 98 13.27 11.77 -16.09
N SER A 99 13.68 12.63 -15.17
CA SER A 99 13.85 14.03 -15.52
C SER A 99 14.95 14.02 -16.58
N GLU A 100 14.57 14.01 -17.86
CA GLU A 100 15.42 14.60 -18.89
C GLU A 100 15.51 16.09 -18.58
N PRO A 101 16.68 16.64 -18.20
CA PRO A 101 16.97 17.98 -18.66
C PRO A 101 17.23 17.86 -20.17
N ALA A 102 16.16 18.10 -20.91
CA ALA A 102 16.07 19.23 -21.81
C ALA A 102 17.44 19.66 -22.38
N TRP A 103 17.65 19.38 -23.67
CA TRP A 103 18.53 20.11 -24.60
C TRP A 103 19.83 20.69 -23.99
N GLU A 104 20.98 20.13 -24.36
CA GLU A 104 22.12 21.03 -24.58
C GLU A 104 22.82 20.57 -25.86
N ASP A 105 22.28 21.12 -26.94
CA ASP A 105 22.93 21.33 -28.22
C ASP A 105 24.11 22.28 -27.97
N ARG A 106 25.35 21.79 -28.07
CA ARG A 106 26.49 22.57 -28.56
C ARG A 106 27.69 21.71 -28.96
#